data_AF-A0AAE9SZ86-F1
#
_entry.id   AF-A0AAE9SZ86-F1
#
_cell.length_a   1.000
_cell.length_b   1.000
_cell.length_c   1.000
_cell.angle_alpha   90.00
_cell.angle_beta   90.00
_cell.angle_gamma   90.00
#
_symmetry.space_group_name_H-M   'P 1'
#
loop_
_entity.id
_entity.type
_entity.pdbx_description
1 polymer ?
#
loop_
_entity_poly.entity_id
_entity_poly.type
_entity_poly.pdbx_seq_one_letter_code
_entity_poly.pdbx_strand_id
1 'polypeptide(L)'
;MARKPLGKYRQREIRTVGLMIELYEKHHPETDDSTQYKDLFSYAIKRLERCHFGEEKPACKHCPIHCYQPARREAIKAIMRWSGPRMLLRHPILAIRHLIDDHRPVPDYPKKETSPKART
;
A
#
# COMPACT_ATOMS: atom_id res chain seq x y z
N MET A 1 -12.37 10.56 -22.15
CA MET A 1 -13.23 10.38 -20.96
C MET A 1 -12.40 10.69 -19.72
N ALA A 2 -12.76 11.72 -18.95
CA ALA A 2 -12.04 12.05 -17.72
C ALA A 2 -12.24 10.94 -16.67
N ARG A 3 -11.15 10.46 -16.07
CA ARG A 3 -11.24 9.49 -14.96
C ARG A 3 -11.96 10.15 -13.78
N LYS A 4 -12.97 9.46 -13.23
CA LYS A 4 -13.65 9.90 -12.01
C LYS A 4 -12.61 10.10 -10.89
N PRO A 5 -12.69 11.18 -10.09
CA PRO A 5 -11.73 11.40 -9.02
C PRO A 5 -11.72 10.22 -8.04
N LEU A 6 -10.54 9.90 -7.51
CA LEU A 6 -10.36 8.93 -6.43
C LEU A 6 -11.25 9.31 -5.25
N GLY A 7 -11.80 8.36 -4.50
CA GLY A 7 -12.54 8.68 -3.29
C GLY A 7 -11.60 8.94 -2.09
N LYS A 8 -12.19 9.41 -0.99
CA LYS A 8 -11.45 9.92 0.18
C LYS A 8 -10.57 8.86 0.84
N TYR A 9 -10.96 7.58 0.80
CA TYR A 9 -10.17 6.53 1.42
C TYR A 9 -8.90 6.28 0.63
N ARG A 10 -9.02 6.05 -0.68
CA ARG A 10 -7.84 5.79 -1.52
C ARG A 10 -6.90 6.99 -1.62
N GLN A 11 -7.43 8.22 -1.62
CA GLN A 11 -6.58 9.41 -1.53
C GLN A 11 -5.77 9.45 -0.22
N ARG A 12 -6.38 9.06 0.90
CA ARG A 12 -5.69 8.96 2.19
C ARG A 12 -4.61 7.88 2.18
N GLU A 13 -4.89 6.73 1.57
CA GLU A 13 -3.90 5.66 1.41
C GLU A 13 -2.69 6.13 0.57
N ILE A 14 -2.93 6.83 -0.55
CA ILE A 14 -1.86 7.44 -1.36
C ILE A 14 -1.02 8.41 -0.52
N ARG A 15 -1.68 9.31 0.20
CA ARG A 15 -0.98 10.28 1.06
C ARG A 15 -0.16 9.59 2.15
N THR A 16 -0.70 8.56 2.77
CA THR A 16 -0.03 7.81 3.84
C THR A 16 1.21 7.10 3.31
N VAL A 17 1.09 6.39 2.19
CA VAL A 17 2.21 5.72 1.54
C VAL A 17 3.30 6.71 1.13
N GLY A 18 2.94 7.85 0.55
CA GLY A 18 3.90 8.89 0.17
C GLY A 18 4.72 9.40 1.36
N LEU A 19 4.05 9.75 2.47
CA LEU A 19 4.73 10.21 3.68
C LEU A 19 5.58 9.11 4.33
N MET A 20 5.13 7.86 4.29
CA MET A 20 5.92 6.73 4.80
C MET A 20 7.19 6.51 3.98
N ILE A 21 7.12 6.63 2.64
CA ILE A 21 8.26 6.52 1.74
C ILE A 21 9.25 7.67 1.99
N GLU A 22 8.76 8.91 2.01
CA GLU A 22 9.60 10.10 2.26
C GLU A 22 10.32 10.00 3.62
N LEU A 23 9.60 9.54 4.65
CA LEU A 23 10.18 9.34 5.98
C LEU A 23 11.28 8.27 5.98
N TYR A 24 11.06 7.18 5.24
CA TYR A 24 12.00 6.06 5.14
C TYR A 24 13.27 6.46 4.38
N GLU A 25 13.09 7.13 3.24
CA GLU A 25 14.16 7.63 2.38
C GLU A 25 15.10 8.59 3.12
N LYS A 26 14.56 9.48 3.95
CA LYS A 26 15.38 10.39 4.79
C LYS A 26 16.33 9.65 5.74
N HIS A 27 16.04 8.40 6.10
CA HIS A 27 16.88 7.58 6.96
C HIS A 27 17.70 6.53 6.20
N HIS A 28 17.25 6.16 5.00
CA HIS A 28 17.92 5.21 4.13
C HIS A 28 18.12 5.88 2.76
N PRO A 29 19.06 6.83 2.64
CA PRO A 29 19.37 7.41 1.34
C PRO A 29 19.99 6.34 0.45
N GLU A 30 19.57 6.28 -0.81
CA GLU A 30 20.24 5.48 -1.83
C GLU A 30 21.35 6.27 -2.49
N THR A 31 22.30 5.56 -3.09
CA THR A 31 23.40 6.17 -3.86
C THR A 31 22.96 6.83 -5.16
N ASP A 32 21.76 6.52 -5.65
CA ASP A 32 21.20 7.06 -6.90
C ASP A 32 19.92 7.86 -6.63
N ASP A 33 19.84 9.07 -7.19
CA ASP A 33 18.97 10.23 -6.85
C ASP A 33 17.46 9.95 -6.63
N SER A 34 17.12 9.27 -5.54
CA SER A 34 15.75 9.01 -5.09
C SER A 34 14.87 8.22 -6.09
N THR A 35 15.44 7.71 -7.19
CA THR A 35 14.69 7.14 -8.31
C THR A 35 13.85 5.94 -7.88
N GLN A 36 14.42 5.06 -7.04
CA GLN A 36 13.69 3.87 -6.56
C GLN A 36 12.44 4.23 -5.74
N TYR A 37 12.51 5.31 -4.94
CA TYR A 37 11.41 5.73 -4.07
C TYR A 37 10.30 6.39 -4.88
N LYS A 38 10.67 7.24 -5.83
CA LYS A 38 9.76 7.84 -6.82
C LYS A 38 9.05 6.76 -7.64
N ASP A 39 9.78 5.73 -8.07
CA ASP A 39 9.22 4.60 -8.83
C ASP A 39 8.30 3.71 -8.01
N LEU A 40 8.67 3.44 -6.75
CA LEU A 40 7.83 2.67 -5.83
C LEU A 40 6.53 3.43 -5.52
N PHE A 41 6.61 4.74 -5.27
CA PHE A 41 5.44 5.57 -5.02
C PHE A 41 4.53 5.65 -6.25
N SER A 42 5.09 5.91 -7.43
CA SER A 42 4.36 5.93 -8.70
C SER A 42 3.66 4.60 -8.98
N TYR A 43 4.31 3.48 -8.64
CA TYR A 43 3.69 2.16 -8.72
C TYR A 43 2.53 1.98 -7.75
N ALA A 44 2.70 2.41 -6.49
CA ALA A 44 1.66 2.34 -5.47
C ALA A 44 0.41 3.13 -5.88
N ILE A 45 0.59 4.35 -6.40
CA ILE A 45 -0.49 5.18 -6.96
C ILE A 45 -1.24 4.41 -8.05
N LYS A 46 -0.53 3.90 -9.06
CA LYS A 46 -1.15 3.13 -10.17
C LYS A 46 -1.98 1.95 -9.67
N ARG A 47 -1.54 1.28 -8.59
CA ARG A 47 -2.29 0.17 -7.97
C ARG A 47 -3.53 0.63 -7.21
N LEU A 48 -3.44 1.74 -6.48
CA LEU A 48 -4.58 2.31 -5.74
C LEU A 48 -5.64 2.88 -6.71
N GLU A 49 -5.23 3.56 -7.77
CA GLU A 49 -6.12 4.08 -8.82
C GLU A 49 -6.93 2.97 -9.50
N ARG A 50 -6.30 1.83 -9.75
CA ARG A 50 -6.88 0.68 -10.46
C ARG A 50 -7.33 -0.43 -9.51
N CYS A 51 -7.52 -0.11 -8.22
CA CYS A 51 -7.97 -1.09 -7.25
C CYS A 51 -9.34 -1.66 -7.66
N HIS A 52 -9.43 -2.99 -7.73
CA HIS A 52 -10.68 -3.70 -8.04
C HIS A 52 -11.81 -3.35 -7.06
N PHE A 53 -11.50 -3.29 -5.77
CA PHE A 53 -12.47 -2.99 -4.70
C PHE A 53 -12.78 -1.49 -4.56
N GLY A 54 -12.12 -0.60 -5.32
CA GLY A 54 -12.37 0.85 -5.21
C GLY A 54 -12.24 1.40 -3.78
N GLU A 55 -13.28 2.06 -3.29
CA GLU A 55 -13.34 2.64 -1.93
C GLU A 55 -13.68 1.63 -0.82
N GLU A 56 -14.25 0.49 -1.20
CA GLU A 56 -14.54 -0.66 -0.31
C GLU A 56 -13.31 -1.56 -0.14
N LYS A 57 -12.18 -1.13 -0.68
CA LYS A 57 -10.89 -1.78 -0.51
C LYS A 57 -10.61 -2.07 0.97
N PRO A 58 -10.23 -3.32 1.32
CA PRO A 58 -9.66 -3.60 2.63
C PRO A 58 -8.21 -3.13 2.69
N ALA A 59 -7.67 -3.08 3.90
CA ALA A 59 -6.25 -2.82 4.13
C ALA A 59 -5.37 -3.70 3.22
N CYS A 60 -4.30 -3.12 2.65
CA CYS A 60 -3.43 -3.83 1.71
C CYS A 60 -2.87 -5.15 2.27
N LYS A 61 -2.65 -5.23 3.59
CA LYS A 61 -2.14 -6.44 4.25
C LYS A 61 -3.14 -7.60 4.27
N HIS A 62 -4.44 -7.30 4.25
CA HIS A 62 -5.54 -8.26 4.31
C HIS A 62 -6.22 -8.50 2.95
N CYS A 63 -5.76 -7.81 1.91
CA CYS A 63 -6.38 -7.86 0.59
C CYS A 63 -6.24 -9.27 -0.03
N PRO A 64 -7.34 -9.90 -0.47
CA PRO A 64 -7.30 -11.25 -1.06
C PRO A 64 -6.66 -11.26 -2.45
N ILE A 65 -6.55 -10.09 -3.10
CA ILE A 65 -5.92 -9.93 -4.41
C ILE A 65 -4.44 -9.58 -4.24
N HIS A 66 -3.56 -10.42 -4.78
CA HIS A 66 -2.12 -10.15 -4.89
C HIS A 66 -1.81 -9.23 -6.07
N CYS A 67 -2.02 -7.92 -5.89
CA CYS A 67 -1.83 -6.93 -6.95
C CYS A 67 -0.38 -6.40 -7.08
N TYR A 68 0.43 -6.49 -6.02
CA TYR A 68 1.82 -6.06 -6.04
C TYR A 68 2.73 -7.15 -6.58
N GLN A 69 3.71 -6.76 -7.41
CA GLN A 69 4.83 -7.62 -7.75
C GLN A 69 5.61 -7.98 -6.48
N PRO A 70 6.13 -9.22 -6.33
CA PRO A 70 6.78 -9.67 -5.10
C PRO A 70 7.86 -8.72 -4.58
N ALA A 71 8.79 -8.29 -5.43
CA ALA A 71 9.86 -7.35 -5.05
C ALA A 71 9.32 -6.01 -4.52
N ARG A 72 8.35 -5.41 -5.21
CA ARG A 72 7.72 -4.14 -4.80
C ARG A 72 6.90 -4.31 -3.51
N ARG A 73 6.31 -5.49 -3.30
CA ARG A 73 5.57 -5.83 -2.07
C ARG A 73 6.51 -5.88 -0.87
N GLU A 74 7.67 -6.49 -1.01
CA GLU A 74 8.65 -6.55 0.08
C GLU A 74 9.23 -5.17 0.38
N ALA A 75 9.52 -4.36 -0.65
CA ALA A 75 9.95 -2.99 -0.48
C ALA A 75 8.92 -2.15 0.31
N ILE A 76 7.64 -2.18 -0.07
CA ILE A 76 6.63 -1.39 0.64
C ILE A 76 6.38 -1.89 2.06
N LYS A 77 6.47 -3.22 2.31
CA LYS A 77 6.38 -3.77 3.66
C LYS A 77 7.52 -3.31 4.55
N ALA A 78 8.76 -3.28 4.04
CA ALA A 78 9.91 -2.80 4.78
C ALA A 78 9.70 -1.34 5.22
N ILE A 79 9.23 -0.51 4.28
CA ILE A 79 8.87 0.89 4.53
C ILE A 79 7.75 1.01 5.56
N MET A 80 6.63 0.30 5.39
CA MET A 80 5.51 0.35 6.34
C MET A 80 5.93 -0.10 7.75
N ARG A 81 6.74 -1.16 7.85
CA ARG A 81 7.23 -1.68 9.14
C ARG A 81 8.12 -0.67 9.86
N TRP A 82 9.01 0.01 9.15
CA TRP A 82 9.92 0.97 9.76
C TRP A 82 9.26 2.33 10.01
N SER A 83 8.50 2.85 9.03
CA SER A 83 7.85 4.16 9.08
C SER A 83 6.60 4.16 9.95
N GLY A 84 5.85 3.06 10.03
CA GLY A 84 4.56 2.97 10.74
C GLY A 84 4.59 3.50 12.18
N PRO A 85 5.43 2.94 13.09
CA PRO A 85 5.54 3.44 14.46
C PRO A 85 6.01 4.90 14.54
N ARG A 86 6.80 5.36 13.56
CA ARG A 86 7.38 6.71 13.52
C ARG A 86 6.41 7.75 12.95
N MET A 87 5.43 7.33 12.14
CA MET A 87 4.38 8.20 11.63
C MET A 87 3.51 8.79 12.75
N LEU A 88 3.39 8.10 13.90
CA LEU A 88 2.68 8.64 15.07
C LEU A 88 3.32 9.93 15.61
N LEU A 89 4.65 10.08 15.48
CA LEU A 89 5.37 11.25 15.98
C LEU A 89 5.25 12.45 15.03
N ARG A 90 5.20 12.22 13.71
CA ARG A 90 5.19 13.30 12.69
C ARG A 90 3.80 13.62 12.15
N HIS A 91 2.95 12.61 12.03
CA HIS A 91 1.62 12.71 11.44
C HIS A 91 0.57 11.91 12.26
N PRO A 92 0.39 12.24 13.56
CA PRO A 92 -0.40 11.44 14.50
C PRO A 92 -1.81 11.15 14.01
N ILE A 93 -2.52 12.17 13.52
CA ILE A 93 -3.90 12.03 13.03
C ILE A 93 -3.98 11.08 11.84
N LEU A 94 -3.04 11.15 10.90
CA LEU A 94 -3.02 10.29 9.72
C LEU A 94 -2.65 8.86 10.10
N ALA A 95 -1.67 8.69 10.98
CA ALA A 95 -1.22 7.39 11.47
C ALA A 95 -2.36 6.65 12.20
N ILE A 96 -3.06 7.33 13.12
CA ILE A 96 -4.22 6.76 13.82
C ILE A 96 -5.31 6.36 12.83
N ARG A 97 -5.64 7.21 11.86
CA ARG A 97 -6.64 6.87 10.82
C ARG A 97 -6.22 5.64 10.00
N HIS A 98 -4.96 5.55 9.60
CA HIS A 98 -4.44 4.40 8.87
C HIS A 98 -4.51 3.11 9.70
N LEU A 99 -4.22 3.18 11.00
CA LEU A 99 -4.38 2.05 11.92
C LEU A 99 -5.85 1.62 12.05
N ILE A 100 -6.79 2.56 12.11
CA ILE A 100 -8.23 2.24 12.12
C ILE A 100 -8.64 1.58 10.80
N ASP A 101 -8.16 2.09 9.66
CA ASP A 101 -8.44 1.54 8.34
C ASP A 101 -7.90 0.11 8.16
N ASP A 102 -6.90 -0.27 8.95
CA ASP A 102 -6.30 -1.60 8.98
C ASP A 102 -7.26 -2.70 9.48
N HIS A 103 -8.33 -2.28 10.16
CA HIS A 103 -9.42 -3.13 10.66
C HIS A 103 -10.66 -3.13 9.76
N ARG A 104 -10.60 -2.53 8.56
CA ARG A 104 -11.70 -2.60 7.59
C ARG A 104 -12.00 -4.06 7.20
N PRO A 105 -13.29 -4.43 7.08
CA PRO A 105 -13.68 -5.78 6.72
C PRO A 105 -13.14 -6.14 5.33
N VAL A 106 -12.74 -7.40 5.17
CA VAL A 106 -12.34 -7.93 3.86
C VAL A 106 -13.60 -8.29 3.08
N PRO A 107 -13.83 -7.70 1.89
CA PRO A 107 -14.95 -8.08 1.04
C PRO A 107 -14.88 -9.56 0.67
N ASP A 108 -16.04 -10.20 0.53
CA ASP A 108 -16.12 -11.56 0.06
C ASP A 108 -15.59 -11.64 -1.37
N TYR A 109 -14.55 -12.44 -1.58
CA TYR A 109 -13.86 -12.59 -2.86
C TYR A 109 -13.50 -14.06 -3.05
N PRO A 110 -13.94 -14.71 -4.15
CA PRO A 110 -13.73 -16.13 -4.35
C PRO A 110 -12.23 -16.45 -4.40
N LYS A 111 -11.77 -17.26 -3.45
CA LYS A 111 -10.40 -17.77 -3.46
C LYS A 111 -10.29 -18.77 -4.60
N LYS A 112 -9.35 -18.56 -5.53
CA LYS A 112 -9.03 -19.59 -6.54
C LYS A 112 -8.52 -20.81 -5.80
N GLU A 113 -9.25 -21.91 -5.87
CA GLU A 113 -8.80 -23.21 -5.38
C GLU A 113 -7.51 -23.59 -6.10
N THR A 114 -6.42 -23.67 -5.34
CA THR A 114 -5.17 -24.18 -5.87
C THR A 114 -5.31 -25.68 -6.04
N SER A 115 -5.39 -26.17 -7.28
CA SER A 115 -5.32 -27.61 -7.56
C SER A 115 -4.12 -28.21 -6.81
N PRO A 116 -4.28 -29.39 -6.19
CA PRO A 116 -3.17 -30.04 -5.51
C PRO A 116 -2.06 -30.26 -6.54
N LYS A 117 -0.89 -29.67 -6.31
CA LYS A 117 0.30 -29.98 -7.11
C LYS A 117 0.50 -31.49 -7.03
N ALA A 118 0.39 -32.16 -8.18
CA ALA A 118 0.74 -33.57 -8.30
C ALA A 118 2.15 -33.74 -7.74
N ARG A 119 2.25 -34.49 -6.64
CA ARG A 119 3.50 -34.83 -5.97
C ARG A 119 4.12 -35.96 -6.79
N THR A 120 4.96 -35.61 -7.77
CA THR A 120 5.91 -36.53 -8.42
C THR A 120 7.14 -36.68 -7.56
#